data_AF-A0A1J4UA61-F1
#
_entry.id   AF-A0A1J4UA61-F1
#
_cell.length_a   1.000
_cell.length_b   1.000
_cell.length_c   1.000
_cell.angle_alpha   90.00
_cell.angle_beta   90.00
_cell.angle_gamma   90.00
#
_symmetry.space_group_name_H-M   'P 1'
#
loop_
_entity.id
_entity.type
_entity.pdbx_description
1 polymer ?
#
loop_
_entity_poly.entity_id
_entity_poly.type
_entity_poly.pdbx_seq_one_letter_code
_entity_poly.pdbx_strand_id
1 'polypeptide(L)'
;MYGNITKVYEQGKREGLFLDFPTPIVMNVFVNAVRSTVNPEFIINNNFSIVTAAQITFKIILGGVLTEKGKVLFSKLFNQK
;
A
#
# COMPACT_ATOMS: atom_id res chain seq x y z
N MET A 1 -16.07 1.77 6.48
CA MET A 1 -15.31 0.65 5.86
C MET A 1 -13.83 0.93 6.12
N TYR A 2 -13.09 0.01 6.79
CA TYR A 2 -11.65 0.13 7.12
C TYR A 2 -11.22 1.33 8.01
N GLY A 3 -11.89 1.52 9.15
CA GLY A 3 -11.73 2.71 10.00
C GLY A 3 -10.30 3.03 10.45
N ASN A 4 -9.48 2.02 10.78
CA ASN A 4 -8.12 2.27 11.29
C ASN A 4 -7.13 2.66 10.18
N ILE A 5 -7.12 1.93 9.06
CA ILE A 5 -6.22 2.21 7.92
C ILE A 5 -6.57 3.55 7.27
N THR A 6 -7.87 3.85 7.17
CA THR A 6 -8.37 5.15 6.67
C THR A 6 -7.84 6.30 7.52
N LYS A 7 -7.88 6.18 8.85
CA LYS A 7 -7.35 7.21 9.77
C LYS A 7 -5.85 7.43 9.59
N VAL A 8 -5.08 6.36 9.41
CA VAL A 8 -3.63 6.44 9.17
C VAL A 8 -3.34 7.15 7.85
N TYR A 9 -4.09 6.85 6.79
CA TYR A 9 -3.94 7.53 5.51
C TYR A 9 -4.28 9.02 5.60
N GLU A 10 -5.40 9.38 6.23
CA GLU A 10 -5.80 10.77 6.47
C GLU A 10 -4.79 11.53 7.35
N GLN A 11 -4.18 10.87 8.33
CA GLN A 11 -3.07 11.45 9.08
C GLN A 11 -1.86 11.70 8.18
N GLY A 12 -1.42 10.72 7.39
CA GLY A 12 -0.28 10.90 6.49
C GLY A 12 -0.50 11.99 5.43
N LYS A 13 -1.74 12.21 4.98
CA LYS A 13 -2.08 13.39 4.13
C LYS A 13 -1.85 14.70 4.88
N ARG A 14 -2.35 14.83 6.12
CA ARG A 14 -2.12 16.01 6.97
C ARG A 14 -0.64 16.28 7.26
N GLU A 15 0.17 15.22 7.31
CA GLU A 15 1.63 15.31 7.49
C GLU A 15 2.40 15.54 6.19
N GLY A 16 1.72 15.60 5.03
CA GLY A 16 2.34 15.79 3.72
C GLY A 16 3.11 14.58 3.19
N LEU A 17 2.79 13.37 3.68
CA LEU A 17 3.41 12.11 3.26
C LEU A 17 2.68 11.47 2.07
N PHE A 18 1.38 11.71 1.95
CA PHE A 18 0.55 11.20 0.85
C PHE A 18 0.04 12.34 -0.04
N LEU A 19 -0.12 12.04 -1.32
CA LEU A 19 -0.81 12.88 -2.30
C LEU A 19 -2.29 13.03 -1.91
N ASP A 20 -2.90 14.16 -2.25
CA ASP A 20 -4.28 14.47 -1.89
C ASP A 20 -5.31 13.84 -2.84
N PHE A 21 -5.32 12.50 -2.88
CA PHE A 21 -6.36 11.75 -3.56
C PHE A 21 -7.56 11.51 -2.65
N PRO A 22 -8.77 11.31 -3.22
CA PRO A 22 -9.94 10.94 -2.43
C PRO A 22 -9.70 9.62 -1.69
N THR A 23 -9.70 9.68 -0.36
CA THR A 23 -9.41 8.53 0.51
C THR A 23 -10.29 7.31 0.23
N PRO A 24 -11.62 7.44 -0.02
CA PRO A 24 -12.43 6.28 -0.38
C PRO A 24 -11.92 5.53 -1.61
N ILE A 25 -11.38 6.25 -2.61
CA ILE A 25 -10.82 5.66 -3.82
C ILE A 25 -9.52 4.93 -3.49
N VAL A 26 -8.61 5.58 -2.78
CA VAL A 26 -7.31 4.99 -2.40
C VAL A 26 -7.50 3.75 -1.53
N MET A 27 -8.39 3.81 -0.54
CA MET A 27 -8.71 2.65 0.31
C MET A 27 -9.33 1.50 -0.48
N ASN A 28 -10.21 1.80 -1.44
CA ASN A 28 -10.80 0.78 -2.30
C ASN A 28 -9.74 0.11 -3.19
N VAL A 29 -8.85 0.89 -3.82
CA VAL A 29 -7.73 0.35 -4.60
C VAL A 29 -6.82 -0.51 -3.73
N PHE A 30 -6.43 0.02 -2.56
CA PHE A 30 -5.53 -0.66 -1.64
C PHE A 30 -6.06 -2.02 -1.20
N VAL A 31 -7.31 -2.08 -0.74
CA VAL A 31 -7.88 -3.34 -0.23
C VAL A 31 -8.10 -4.34 -1.35
N ASN A 32 -8.60 -3.91 -2.51
CA ASN A 32 -8.84 -4.83 -3.61
C ASN A 32 -7.55 -5.39 -4.16
N ALA A 33 -6.52 -4.56 -4.33
CA ALA A 33 -5.23 -5.03 -4.83
C ALA A 33 -4.58 -6.06 -3.88
N VAL A 34 -4.58 -5.81 -2.56
CA VAL A 34 -4.09 -6.80 -1.59
C VAL A 34 -4.91 -8.09 -1.65
N ARG A 35 -6.24 -8.01 -1.63
CA ARG A 35 -7.11 -9.20 -1.72
C ARG A 35 -6.87 -10.00 -3.00
N SER A 36 -6.71 -9.31 -4.14
CA SER A 36 -6.50 -9.98 -5.42
C SER A 36 -5.14 -10.63 -5.55
N THR A 37 -4.10 -10.15 -4.86
CA THR A 37 -2.74 -10.69 -5.03
C THR A 37 -2.35 -11.71 -3.95
N VAL A 38 -3.01 -11.73 -2.80
CA VAL A 38 -2.75 -12.71 -1.73
C VAL A 38 -3.71 -13.89 -1.71
N ASN A 39 -4.63 -13.95 -2.67
CA ASN A 39 -5.58 -15.07 -2.75
C ASN A 39 -4.87 -16.37 -3.23
N PRO A 40 -5.34 -17.56 -2.80
CA PRO A 40 -4.65 -18.82 -3.10
C PRO A 40 -4.49 -19.12 -4.59
N GLU A 41 -5.49 -18.81 -5.43
CA GLU A 41 -5.44 -19.05 -6.86
C GLU A 41 -4.32 -18.24 -7.52
N PHE A 42 -4.24 -16.94 -7.23
CA PHE A 42 -3.17 -16.08 -7.75
C PHE A 42 -1.79 -16.57 -7.28
N ILE A 43 -1.67 -16.92 -6.00
CA ILE A 43 -0.41 -17.35 -5.38
C ILE A 43 0.12 -18.64 -6.02
N ILE A 44 -0.75 -19.65 -6.17
CA ILE A 44 -0.38 -20.95 -6.73
C ILE A 44 -0.07 -20.82 -8.23
N ASN A 45 -0.91 -20.12 -8.98
CA ASN A 45 -0.76 -20.00 -10.44
C ASN A 45 0.46 -19.18 -10.87
N ASN A 46 0.96 -18.30 -9.99
CA ASN A 46 2.10 -17.43 -10.28
C ASN A 46 3.36 -17.78 -9.46
N ASN A 47 3.35 -18.88 -8.71
CA ASN A 47 4.48 -19.38 -7.93
C ASN A 47 5.08 -18.34 -6.95
N PHE A 48 4.24 -17.50 -6.35
CA PHE A 48 4.68 -16.55 -5.32
C PHE A 48 4.55 -17.15 -3.92
N SER A 49 5.33 -16.63 -2.96
CA SER A 49 4.93 -16.74 -1.56
C SER A 49 3.89 -15.65 -1.24
N ILE A 50 2.99 -15.93 -0.30
CA ILE A 50 2.00 -14.94 0.17
C ILE A 50 2.68 -13.66 0.65
N VAL A 51 3.79 -13.82 1.40
CA VAL A 51 4.57 -12.70 1.95
C VAL A 51 5.14 -11.83 0.83
N THR A 52 5.75 -12.45 -0.18
CA THR A 52 6.32 -11.74 -1.33
C THR A 52 5.24 -10.99 -2.13
N ALA A 53 4.12 -11.64 -2.43
CA ALA A 53 3.03 -11.03 -3.16
C ALA A 53 2.44 -9.83 -2.40
N ALA A 54 2.23 -9.96 -1.09
CA ALA A 54 1.80 -8.86 -0.23
C ALA A 54 2.80 -7.70 -0.26
N GLN A 55 4.09 -7.94 0.03
CA GLN A 55 5.12 -6.90 0.08
C GLN A 55 5.23 -6.12 -1.23
N ILE A 56 5.24 -6.81 -2.37
CA ILE A 56 5.31 -6.18 -3.69
C ILE A 56 4.05 -5.34 -3.94
N THR A 57 2.87 -5.88 -3.65
CA THR A 57 1.59 -5.17 -3.82
C THR A 57 1.55 -3.89 -2.98
N PHE A 58 1.94 -3.97 -1.71
CA PHE A 58 2.05 -2.83 -0.82
C PHE A 58 3.01 -1.77 -1.38
N LYS A 59 4.19 -2.18 -1.85
CA LYS A 59 5.21 -1.28 -2.42
C LYS A 59 4.69 -0.54 -3.65
N ILE A 60 3.98 -1.23 -4.55
CA ILE A 60 3.40 -0.64 -5.76
C ILE A 60 2.35 0.41 -5.37
N ILE A 61 1.40 0.06 -4.52
CA ILE A 61 0.27 0.94 -4.19
C ILE A 61 0.75 2.15 -3.40
N LEU A 62 1.55 1.94 -2.35
CA LEU A 62 2.10 3.05 -1.56
C LEU A 62 2.98 3.95 -2.44
N GLY A 63 3.83 3.38 -3.30
CA GLY A 63 4.64 4.15 -4.24
C GLY A 63 3.82 5.09 -5.14
N GLY A 64 2.60 4.70 -5.52
CA GLY A 64 1.69 5.51 -6.33
C GLY A 64 0.98 6.65 -5.60
N VAL A 65 0.95 6.63 -4.26
CA VAL A 65 0.22 7.63 -3.46
C VAL A 65 1.10 8.48 -2.55
N LEU A 66 2.41 8.21 -2.49
CA LEU A 66 3.36 8.98 -1.68
C LEU A 66 3.80 10.28 -2.37
N THR A 67 4.00 11.33 -1.58
CA THR A 67 4.77 12.52 -2.00
C THR A 67 6.26 12.22 -2.05
N GLU A 68 7.11 13.13 -2.54
CA GLU A 68 8.57 12.97 -2.45
C GLU A 68 9.05 12.81 -1.00
N LYS A 69 8.49 13.59 -0.08
CA LYS A 69 8.73 13.45 1.37
C LYS A 69 8.35 12.04 1.85
N GLY A 70 7.17 11.55 1.42
CA GLY A 70 6.70 10.20 1.72
C GLY A 70 7.62 9.11 1.19
N LYS A 71 8.09 9.23 -0.06
CA LYS A 71 9.02 8.28 -0.69
C LYS A 71 10.35 8.20 0.04
N VAL A 72 10.90 9.33 0.49
CA VAL A 72 12.13 9.38 1.29
C VAL A 72 11.96 8.66 2.63
N LEU A 73 10.81 8.82 3.30
CA LEU A 73 10.54 8.09 4.54
C LEU A 73 10.34 6.60 4.29
N PHE A 74 9.57 6.26 3.27
CA PHE A 74 9.25 4.88 2.90
C PHE A 74 10.50 4.08 2.53
N SER A 75 11.43 4.67 1.77
CA SER A 75 12.67 4.00 1.38
C SER A 75 13.56 3.65 2.56
N LYS A 76 13.58 4.47 3.63
CA LYS A 76 14.30 4.17 4.86
C LYS A 76 13.76 2.93 5.59
N LEU A 77 12.46 2.66 5.47
CA LEU A 77 11.81 1.50 6.11
C LEU A 77 11.99 0.21 5.30
N PHE A 78 12.06 0.31 3.96
CA PHE A 78 12.14 -0.86 3.08
C PHE A 78 13.55 -1.21 2.61
N ASN A 79 14.52 -0.29 2.72
CA ASN A 79 15.92 -0.52 2.35
C ASN A 79 16.83 -0.77 3.56
N GLN A 80 16.29 -0.83 4.78
CA GLN A 80 17.05 -1.36 5.93
C GLN A 80 17.24 -2.87 5.70
N LYS A 81 18.36 -3.21 5.07
CA LYS A 81 18.95 -4.55 5.07
C LYS A 81 19.73 -4.77 6.36
#